data_AF-A0A2N1KTJ4-F1
#
_entry.id   AF-A0A2N1KTJ4-F1
#
_cell.length_a   1.000
_cell.length_b   1.000
_cell.length_c   1.000
_cell.angle_alpha   90.00
_cell.angle_beta   90.00
_cell.angle_gamma   90.00
#
_symmetry.space_group_name_H-M   'P 1'
#
loop_
_entity.id
_entity.type
_entity.pdbx_description
1 polymer ?
#
loop_
_entity_poly.entity_id
_entity_poly.type
_entity_poly.pdbx_seq_one_letter_code
_entity_poly.pdbx_strand_id
1 'polypeptide(L)'
;MTDQQVIELIEKEFKEKTLGVTEQYLEIHIPIYIDGNLKIDRIDREKKGELIIAYLPVFNERFYFAIYIDIVTNDIISIGTEAHNCVSFRADSAKFNLEELATMTFLDSTDGRNKGDKKGTGFWEESTIFFEPNPEPDEFEDKLKKLLDFLESDREGTKHLVRNAGGYIQVTMEMHNGNSMLGGPHIDTNALKRMSDLGLGINFDLCVGGKSFKD
;
A
#
# COMPACT_ATOMS: atom_id res chain seq x y z
N MET A 1 1.87 20.89 -13.99
CA MET A 1 1.74 19.79 -14.96
C MET A 1 0.41 19.06 -14.73
N THR A 2 -0.39 18.84 -15.78
CA THR A 2 -1.64 18.06 -15.73
C THR A 2 -1.36 16.55 -15.75
N ASP A 3 -2.36 15.72 -15.44
CA ASP A 3 -2.20 14.25 -15.49
C ASP A 3 -1.92 13.75 -16.91
N GLN A 4 -2.56 14.35 -17.92
CA GLN A 4 -2.28 14.04 -19.32
C GLN A 4 -0.81 14.31 -19.68
N GLN A 5 -0.23 15.42 -19.21
CA GLN A 5 1.18 15.73 -19.43
C GLN A 5 2.10 14.73 -18.72
N VAL A 6 1.74 14.29 -17.52
CA VAL A 6 2.47 13.23 -16.79
C VAL A 6 2.46 11.92 -17.58
N ILE A 7 1.28 11.51 -18.06
CA ILE A 7 1.11 10.28 -18.85
C ILE A 7 1.97 10.34 -20.12
N GLU A 8 1.90 11.43 -20.88
CA GLU A 8 2.66 11.59 -22.13
C GLU A 8 4.18 11.53 -21.90
N LEU A 9 4.67 12.13 -20.81
CA LEU A 9 6.09 12.05 -20.43
C LEU A 9 6.51 10.61 -20.12
N ILE A 10 5.69 9.89 -19.36
CA ILE A 10 5.97 8.50 -18.98
C ILE A 10 5.93 7.58 -20.21
N GLU A 11 4.92 7.72 -21.07
CA GLU A 11 4.82 6.95 -22.31
C GLU A 11 6.02 7.18 -23.22
N LYS A 12 6.47 8.43 -23.34
CA LYS A 12 7.67 8.78 -24.09
C LYS A 12 8.89 8.07 -23.50
N GLU A 13 9.10 8.15 -22.19
CA GLU A 13 10.26 7.52 -21.55
C GLU A 13 10.23 6.00 -21.66
N PHE A 14 9.09 5.34 -21.48
CA PHE A 14 9.01 3.87 -21.60
C PHE A 14 9.20 3.40 -23.05
N LYS A 15 8.87 4.24 -24.04
CA LYS A 15 9.10 3.97 -25.46
C LYS A 15 10.57 4.18 -25.83
N GLU A 16 11.11 5.36 -25.53
CA GLU A 16 12.44 5.84 -25.97
C GLU A 16 13.57 5.38 -25.05
N LYS A 17 13.29 5.14 -23.76
CA LYS A 17 14.19 4.66 -22.70
C LYS A 17 15.42 5.55 -22.55
N THR A 18 15.18 6.85 -22.36
CA THR A 18 16.28 7.83 -22.32
C THR A 18 17.10 7.72 -21.03
N LEU A 19 16.53 7.17 -19.96
CA LEU A 19 17.24 6.86 -18.72
C LEU A 19 17.73 5.41 -18.74
N GLY A 20 19.02 5.20 -18.45
CA GLY A 20 19.58 3.85 -18.37
C GLY A 20 18.90 2.95 -17.32
N VAL A 21 18.37 3.53 -16.24
CA VAL A 21 17.58 2.78 -15.25
C VAL A 21 16.27 2.25 -15.83
N THR A 22 15.65 2.96 -16.77
CA THR A 22 14.44 2.50 -17.47
C THR A 22 14.74 1.26 -18.30
N GLU A 23 15.86 1.26 -19.04
CA GLU A 23 16.29 0.08 -19.81
C GLU A 23 16.50 -1.13 -18.89
N GLN A 24 17.20 -0.95 -17.77
CA GLN A 24 17.47 -2.02 -16.80
C GLN A 24 16.19 -2.61 -16.22
N TYR A 25 15.23 -1.77 -15.81
CA TYR A 25 13.97 -2.26 -15.27
C TYR A 25 13.13 -2.99 -16.33
N LEU A 26 13.04 -2.44 -17.54
CA LEU A 26 12.26 -3.04 -18.63
C LEU A 26 12.88 -4.32 -19.20
N GLU A 27 14.16 -4.59 -18.91
CA GLU A 27 14.79 -5.85 -19.27
C GLU A 27 14.28 -7.03 -18.44
N ILE A 28 13.87 -6.78 -17.19
CA ILE A 28 13.48 -7.83 -16.24
C ILE A 28 11.98 -7.83 -15.94
N HIS A 29 11.33 -6.68 -16.11
CA HIS A 29 9.93 -6.43 -15.76
C HIS A 29 9.12 -5.89 -16.94
N ILE A 30 7.81 -6.10 -16.88
CA ILE A 30 6.88 -5.70 -17.94
C ILE A 30 5.82 -4.79 -17.31
N PRO A 31 5.66 -3.53 -17.75
CA PRO A 31 4.56 -2.68 -17.31
C PRO A 31 3.24 -3.18 -17.88
N ILE A 32 2.14 -2.88 -17.20
CA ILE A 32 0.79 -3.25 -17.68
C ILE A 32 0.26 -2.19 -18.66
N TYR A 33 -0.35 -2.66 -19.74
CA TYR A 33 -1.05 -1.81 -20.72
C TYR A 33 -2.55 -2.13 -20.74
N ILE A 34 -3.38 -1.10 -20.82
CA ILE A 34 -4.84 -1.20 -21.05
C ILE A 34 -5.15 -0.39 -22.31
N ASP A 35 -5.81 -1.03 -23.28
CA ASP A 35 -6.19 -0.42 -24.57
C ASP A 35 -5.01 0.27 -25.30
N GLY A 36 -3.80 -0.29 -25.15
CA GLY A 36 -2.57 0.20 -25.76
C GLY A 36 -1.84 1.30 -24.99
N ASN A 37 -2.40 1.81 -23.90
CA ASN A 37 -1.79 2.84 -23.05
C ASN A 37 -1.24 2.25 -21.77
N LEU A 38 -0.21 2.87 -21.19
CA LEU A 38 0.32 2.46 -19.89
C LEU A 38 -0.74 2.62 -18.81
N LYS A 39 -0.94 1.58 -18.00
CA LYS A 39 -1.79 1.67 -16.81
C LYS A 39 -1.04 2.47 -15.75
N ILE A 40 -1.65 3.54 -15.25
CA ILE A 40 -1.16 4.32 -14.10
C ILE A 40 -2.18 4.16 -12.99
N ASP A 41 -1.76 3.61 -11.85
CA ASP A 41 -2.65 3.35 -10.72
C ASP A 41 -2.82 4.57 -9.81
N ARG A 42 -1.80 5.44 -9.72
CA ARG A 42 -1.87 6.70 -8.99
C ARG A 42 -0.85 7.73 -9.49
N ILE A 43 -1.22 9.00 -9.46
CA ILE A 43 -0.31 10.14 -9.61
C ILE A 43 -0.35 10.92 -8.29
N ASP A 44 0.70 10.78 -7.49
CA ASP A 44 0.82 11.45 -6.19
C ASP A 44 1.45 12.84 -6.32
N ARG A 45 0.85 13.78 -5.60
CA ARG A 45 1.21 15.20 -5.51
C ARG A 45 1.20 15.69 -4.05
N GLU A 46 1.00 14.80 -3.07
CA GLU A 46 0.83 15.12 -1.66
C GLU A 46 2.16 15.49 -0.99
N LYS A 47 3.29 15.00 -1.52
CA LYS A 47 4.61 15.31 -0.99
C LYS A 47 4.92 16.81 -1.10
N LYS A 48 5.38 17.37 0.03
CA LYS A 48 5.94 18.72 0.07
C LYS A 48 7.25 18.72 -0.71
N GLY A 49 7.18 19.18 -1.95
CA GLY A 49 8.33 19.28 -2.84
C GLY A 49 7.89 19.53 -4.27
N GLU A 50 8.85 19.83 -5.12
CA GLU A 50 8.65 20.03 -6.55
C GLU A 50 8.63 18.68 -7.31
N LEU A 51 8.08 17.62 -6.69
CA LEU A 51 8.08 16.26 -7.25
C LEU A 51 6.66 15.70 -7.36
N ILE A 52 6.38 15.09 -8.51
CA ILE A 52 5.22 14.22 -8.75
C ILE A 52 5.74 12.79 -8.81
N ILE A 53 5.02 11.85 -8.20
CA ILE A 53 5.33 10.42 -8.30
C ILE A 53 4.18 9.71 -8.99
N ALA A 54 4.46 9.03 -10.11
CA ALA A 54 3.47 8.18 -10.77
C ALA A 54 3.77 6.71 -10.50
N TYR A 55 2.73 5.94 -10.15
CA TYR A 55 2.82 4.53 -9.81
C TYR A 55 2.25 3.69 -10.94
N LEU A 56 3.10 2.87 -11.56
CA LEU A 56 2.72 1.97 -12.65
C LEU A 56 2.82 0.52 -12.16
N PRO A 57 1.76 -0.29 -12.28
CA PRO A 57 1.81 -1.69 -11.87
C PRO A 57 2.69 -2.51 -12.81
N VAL A 58 3.34 -3.51 -12.23
CA VAL A 58 4.21 -4.45 -12.94
C VAL A 58 3.49 -5.78 -13.14
N PHE A 59 3.59 -6.35 -14.34
CA PHE A 59 2.91 -7.59 -14.69
C PHE A 59 3.39 -8.75 -13.80
N ASN A 60 2.44 -9.42 -13.15
CA ASN A 60 2.67 -10.57 -12.26
C ASN A 60 3.53 -10.26 -11.03
N GLU A 61 3.60 -9.00 -10.61
CA GLU A 61 4.29 -8.55 -9.40
C GLU A 61 3.34 -7.64 -8.60
N ARG A 62 3.54 -7.53 -7.29
CA ARG A 62 2.73 -6.61 -6.48
C ARG A 62 3.33 -5.22 -6.31
N PHE A 63 4.65 -5.09 -6.40
CA PHE A 63 5.33 -3.80 -6.34
C PHE A 63 5.07 -2.98 -7.61
N TYR A 64 5.40 -1.69 -7.55
CA TYR A 64 5.14 -0.73 -8.63
C TYR A 64 6.45 -0.21 -9.21
N PHE A 65 6.44 0.22 -10.47
CA PHE A 65 7.37 1.24 -10.90
C PHE A 65 6.95 2.58 -10.30
N ALA A 66 7.91 3.31 -9.72
CA ALA A 66 7.72 4.68 -9.25
C ALA A 66 8.52 5.61 -10.15
N ILE A 67 7.81 6.50 -10.85
CA ILE A 67 8.39 7.46 -11.78
C ILE A 67 8.41 8.82 -11.08
N TYR A 68 9.61 9.37 -10.93
CA TYR A 68 9.84 10.64 -10.24
C TYR A 68 9.95 11.76 -11.27
N ILE A 69 9.03 12.72 -11.21
CA ILE A 69 8.94 13.83 -12.15
C ILE A 69 9.18 15.13 -11.40
N ASP A 70 10.14 15.91 -11.87
CA ASP A 70 10.42 17.23 -11.33
C ASP A 70 9.49 18.27 -11.98
N ILE A 71 8.79 19.03 -11.14
CA ILE A 71 7.79 20.02 -11.55
C ILE A 71 8.44 21.29 -12.11
N VAL A 72 9.68 21.61 -11.70
CA VAL A 72 10.42 22.78 -12.17
C VAL A 72 10.94 22.54 -13.58
N THR A 73 11.57 21.38 -13.82
CA THR A 73 12.10 21.03 -15.14
C THR A 73 11.05 20.44 -16.06
N ASN A 74 9.96 19.90 -15.51
CA ASN A 74 8.95 19.11 -16.22
C ASN A 74 9.52 17.84 -16.88
N ASP A 75 10.55 17.25 -16.25
CA ASP A 75 11.22 16.05 -16.75
C ASP A 75 11.17 14.89 -15.75
N ILE A 76 11.25 13.66 -16.27
CA ILE A 76 11.47 12.47 -15.45
C ILE A 76 12.93 12.47 -15.00
N ILE A 77 13.15 12.54 -13.70
CA ILE A 77 14.49 12.56 -13.12
C ILE A 77 14.98 11.18 -12.68
N SER A 78 14.06 10.24 -12.46
CA SER A 78 14.40 8.87 -12.08
C SER A 78 13.21 7.93 -12.24
N ILE A 79 13.51 6.64 -12.35
CA ILE A 79 12.55 5.55 -12.20
C ILE A 79 13.12 4.57 -11.17
N GLY A 80 12.27 4.14 -10.25
CA GLY A 80 12.57 3.12 -9.26
C GLY A 80 11.46 2.09 -9.15
N THR A 81 11.56 1.24 -8.14
CA THR A 81 10.46 0.40 -7.68
C THR A 81 9.99 0.87 -6.32
N GLU A 82 8.69 0.93 -6.12
CA GLU A 82 8.07 1.16 -4.81
C GLU A 82 7.41 -0.12 -4.30
N ALA A 83 7.55 -0.39 -3.01
CA ALA A 83 6.95 -1.56 -2.40
C ALA A 83 5.42 -1.52 -2.52
N HIS A 84 4.81 -2.69 -2.70
CA HIS A 84 3.40 -2.82 -2.38
C HIS A 84 3.22 -2.65 -0.88
N ASN A 85 2.40 -1.71 -0.44
CA ASN A 85 2.08 -1.52 0.97
C ASN A 85 0.57 -1.68 1.19
N CYS A 86 0.18 -2.69 1.96
CA CYS A 86 -1.16 -2.81 2.52
C CYS A 86 -1.06 -2.57 4.03
N VAL A 87 -1.71 -1.52 4.53
CA VAL A 87 -1.72 -1.15 5.95
C VAL A 87 -3.17 -1.05 6.39
N SER A 88 -3.61 -2.01 7.19
CA SER A 88 -5.01 -2.13 7.61
C SER A 88 -5.12 -2.33 9.11
N PHE A 89 -6.23 -1.90 9.68
CA PHE A 89 -6.63 -2.37 11.01
C PHE A 89 -7.44 -3.65 10.84
N ARG A 90 -7.11 -4.64 11.66
CA ARG A 90 -7.74 -5.95 11.68
C ARG A 90 -8.13 -6.30 13.10
N ALA A 91 -9.35 -6.78 13.29
CA ALA A 91 -9.80 -7.35 14.55
C ALA A 91 -10.36 -8.76 14.30
N ASP A 92 -9.85 -9.74 15.04
CA ASP A 92 -10.19 -11.15 14.94
C ASP A 92 -10.92 -11.61 16.21
N SER A 93 -12.00 -12.37 16.05
CA SER A 93 -12.75 -12.90 17.19
C SER A 93 -13.21 -14.32 17.00
N ALA A 94 -12.91 -15.16 17.98
CA ALA A 94 -13.53 -16.47 18.13
C ALA A 94 -14.94 -16.40 18.77
N LYS A 95 -15.31 -15.26 19.35
CA LYS A 95 -16.55 -15.04 20.12
C LYS A 95 -17.62 -14.33 19.30
N PHE A 96 -17.24 -13.26 18.61
CA PHE A 96 -18.17 -12.39 17.89
C PHE A 96 -18.22 -12.77 16.41
N ASN A 97 -19.40 -12.66 15.80
CA ASN A 97 -19.56 -12.71 14.35
C ASN A 97 -19.28 -11.34 13.71
N LEU A 98 -19.24 -11.26 12.38
CA LEU A 98 -18.93 -10.02 11.66
C LEU A 98 -19.94 -8.90 11.93
N GLU A 99 -21.23 -9.21 12.05
CA GLU A 99 -22.26 -8.20 12.35
C GLU A 99 -22.04 -7.62 13.76
N GLU A 100 -21.80 -8.47 14.75
CA GLU A 100 -21.48 -8.05 16.11
C GLU A 100 -20.20 -7.21 16.17
N LEU A 101 -19.15 -7.59 15.42
CA LEU A 101 -17.93 -6.80 15.29
C LEU A 101 -18.20 -5.43 14.68
N ALA A 102 -19.02 -5.37 13.63
CA ALA A 102 -19.39 -4.11 12.98
C ALA A 102 -20.14 -3.16 13.93
N THR A 103 -20.92 -3.68 14.88
CA THR A 103 -21.61 -2.82 15.88
C THR A 103 -20.70 -2.20 16.94
N MET A 104 -19.42 -2.62 17.02
CA MET A 104 -18.48 -2.12 18.02
C MET A 104 -17.95 -0.72 17.72
N THR A 105 -18.15 -0.24 16.50
CA THR A 105 -17.66 1.04 15.99
C THR A 105 -18.68 1.62 15.02
N PHE A 106 -18.62 2.92 14.75
CA PHE A 106 -19.38 3.51 13.63
C PHE A 106 -18.57 3.61 12.34
N LEU A 107 -17.32 3.14 12.33
CA LEU A 107 -16.47 3.12 11.14
C LEU A 107 -17.01 2.13 10.11
N ASP A 108 -17.01 2.53 8.85
CA ASP A 108 -17.34 1.65 7.75
C ASP A 108 -16.17 0.68 7.49
N SER A 109 -16.43 -0.62 7.64
CA SER A 109 -15.43 -1.65 7.35
C SER A 109 -15.19 -1.79 5.86
N THR A 110 -13.94 -2.02 5.47
CA THR A 110 -13.56 -2.34 4.09
C THR A 110 -14.02 -3.74 3.69
N ASP A 111 -13.83 -4.71 4.58
CA ASP A 111 -14.22 -6.11 4.36
C ASP A 111 -14.34 -6.86 5.69
N GLY A 112 -14.79 -8.11 5.63
CA GLY A 112 -14.86 -9.01 6.76
C GLY A 112 -15.23 -10.43 6.39
N ARG A 113 -15.15 -11.31 7.38
CA ARG A 113 -15.54 -12.73 7.25
C ARG A 113 -16.05 -13.27 8.56
N ASN A 114 -16.94 -14.26 8.49
CA ASN A 114 -17.39 -14.98 9.67
C ASN A 114 -16.57 -16.24 9.92
N LYS A 115 -16.50 -16.61 11.19
CA LYS A 115 -16.12 -17.97 11.58
C LYS A 115 -17.04 -18.99 10.87
N GLY A 116 -16.43 -20.02 10.30
CA GLY A 116 -17.14 -21.05 9.55
C GLY A 116 -17.33 -20.74 8.06
N ASP A 117 -16.96 -19.55 7.60
CA ASP A 117 -16.91 -19.26 6.16
C ASP A 117 -15.81 -20.10 5.48
N LYS A 118 -16.03 -20.45 4.21
CA LYS A 118 -15.12 -21.32 3.45
C LYS A 118 -13.78 -20.63 3.19
N LYS A 119 -12.69 -21.34 3.46
CA LYS A 119 -11.30 -20.93 3.20
C LYS A 119 -10.57 -22.01 2.40
N GLY A 120 -10.55 -21.88 1.07
CA GLY A 120 -9.95 -22.90 0.20
C GLY A 120 -10.58 -24.27 0.43
N THR A 121 -9.80 -25.23 0.95
CA THR A 121 -10.27 -26.57 1.32
C THR A 121 -10.75 -26.70 2.77
N GLY A 122 -10.61 -25.64 3.59
CA GLY A 122 -11.02 -25.60 4.99
C GLY A 122 -12.03 -24.50 5.30
N PHE A 123 -12.10 -24.11 6.56
CA PHE A 123 -12.99 -23.06 7.08
C PHE A 123 -12.21 -22.10 7.97
N TRP A 124 -12.70 -20.88 8.08
CA TRP A 124 -12.13 -19.90 9.01
C TRP A 124 -12.49 -20.22 10.46
N GLU A 125 -11.49 -20.18 11.35
CA GLU A 125 -11.66 -20.52 12.78
C GLU A 125 -12.18 -19.35 13.63
N GLU A 126 -12.10 -18.15 13.07
CA GLU A 126 -12.44 -16.86 13.68
C GLU A 126 -13.15 -15.96 12.67
N SER A 127 -14.01 -15.07 13.18
CA SER A 127 -14.54 -13.96 12.40
C SER A 127 -13.53 -12.82 12.39
N THR A 128 -13.52 -12.03 11.33
CA THR A 128 -12.59 -10.90 11.17
C THR A 128 -13.31 -9.71 10.56
N ILE A 129 -12.96 -8.51 11.00
CA ILE A 129 -13.32 -7.24 10.37
C ILE A 129 -12.05 -6.47 9.98
N PHE A 130 -12.07 -5.81 8.82
CA PHE A 130 -10.93 -5.11 8.24
C PHE A 130 -11.25 -3.65 7.89
N PHE A 131 -10.25 -2.78 8.05
CA PHE A 131 -10.34 -1.38 7.66
C PHE A 131 -9.05 -0.96 6.97
N GLU A 132 -9.15 -0.60 5.69
CA GLU A 132 -8.08 -0.12 4.83
C GLU A 132 -8.56 1.17 4.13
N PRO A 133 -8.39 2.34 4.78
CA PRO A 133 -8.89 3.60 4.23
C PRO A 133 -8.05 4.15 3.06
N ASN A 134 -6.91 3.52 2.76
CA ASN A 134 -6.03 3.92 1.66
C ASN A 134 -5.57 2.68 0.86
N PRO A 135 -6.41 2.13 -0.04
CA PRO A 135 -6.09 0.95 -0.83
C PRO A 135 -5.19 1.23 -2.05
N GLU A 136 -5.04 2.49 -2.45
CA GLU A 136 -4.21 2.88 -3.60
C GLU A 136 -2.70 2.69 -3.32
N PRO A 137 -1.83 2.61 -4.34
CA PRO A 137 -0.38 2.58 -4.13
C PRO A 137 0.08 3.81 -3.37
N ASP A 138 0.79 3.64 -2.26
CA ASP A 138 1.27 4.74 -1.43
C ASP A 138 2.40 4.25 -0.53
N GLU A 139 3.11 5.21 0.07
CA GLU A 139 4.15 4.92 1.04
C GLU A 139 3.55 4.40 2.36
N PHE A 140 4.33 3.59 3.07
CA PHE A 140 3.91 2.99 4.33
C PHE A 140 3.52 4.06 5.35
N GLU A 141 4.31 5.12 5.47
CA GLU A 141 4.13 6.21 6.42
C GLU A 141 2.81 6.95 6.18
N ASP A 142 2.49 7.25 4.92
CA ASP A 142 1.27 7.94 4.54
C ASP A 142 0.04 7.04 4.73
N LYS A 143 0.13 5.75 4.40
CA LYS A 143 -0.92 4.76 4.71
C LYS A 143 -1.15 4.59 6.21
N LEU A 144 -0.10 4.48 7.01
CA LEU A 144 -0.20 4.38 8.46
C LEU A 144 -0.86 5.63 9.03
N LYS A 145 -0.45 6.80 8.58
CA LYS A 145 -1.06 8.07 9.01
C LYS A 145 -2.55 8.14 8.66
N LYS A 146 -2.91 7.83 7.41
CA LYS A 146 -4.32 7.81 6.95
C LYS A 146 -5.15 6.78 7.73
N LEU A 147 -4.58 5.61 8.04
CA LEU A 147 -5.22 4.62 8.90
C LEU A 147 -5.45 5.15 10.32
N LEU A 148 -4.44 5.76 10.94
CA LEU A 148 -4.58 6.32 12.28
C LEU A 148 -5.59 7.47 12.31
N ASP A 149 -5.61 8.34 11.29
CA ASP A 149 -6.60 9.42 11.16
C ASP A 149 -8.03 8.84 11.09
N PHE A 150 -8.21 7.77 10.32
CA PHE A 150 -9.48 7.05 10.20
C PHE A 150 -9.92 6.42 11.52
N LEU A 151 -9.04 5.65 12.18
CA LEU A 151 -9.35 5.00 13.47
C LEU A 151 -9.63 6.02 14.57
N GLU A 152 -8.93 7.15 14.57
CA GLU A 152 -9.14 8.21 15.55
C GLU A 152 -10.46 8.96 15.39
N SER A 153 -11.11 8.84 14.23
CA SER A 153 -12.47 9.39 14.07
C SER A 153 -13.47 8.68 14.99
N ASP A 154 -13.24 7.41 15.33
CA ASP A 154 -13.96 6.65 16.37
C ASP A 154 -12.99 6.00 17.38
N ARG A 155 -12.38 6.82 18.25
CA ARG A 155 -11.38 6.34 19.23
C ARG A 155 -11.95 5.26 20.16
N GLU A 156 -13.18 5.45 20.64
CA GLU A 156 -13.76 4.53 21.60
C GLU A 156 -14.20 3.22 20.93
N GLY A 157 -14.76 3.26 19.72
CA GLY A 157 -15.07 2.06 18.95
C GLY A 157 -13.80 1.28 18.56
N THR A 158 -12.76 1.97 18.11
CA THR A 158 -11.44 1.35 17.85
C THR A 158 -10.91 0.65 19.09
N LYS A 159 -10.88 1.34 20.24
CA LYS A 159 -10.44 0.73 21.50
C LYS A 159 -11.34 -0.43 21.94
N HIS A 160 -12.63 -0.37 21.62
CA HIS A 160 -13.57 -1.44 21.91
C HIS A 160 -13.23 -2.71 21.11
N LEU A 161 -12.94 -2.57 19.82
CA LEU A 161 -12.43 -3.65 18.96
C LEU A 161 -11.09 -4.20 19.45
N VAL A 162 -10.14 -3.32 19.81
CA VAL A 162 -8.84 -3.74 20.38
C VAL A 162 -9.02 -4.62 21.61
N ARG A 163 -9.84 -4.19 22.58
CA ARG A 163 -10.02 -4.90 23.86
C ARG A 163 -10.81 -6.20 23.73
N ASN A 164 -11.77 -6.28 22.82
CA ASN A 164 -12.74 -7.38 22.77
C ASN A 164 -12.54 -8.35 21.60
N ALA A 165 -11.81 -7.94 20.57
CA ALA A 165 -11.58 -8.68 19.34
C ALA A 165 -10.12 -8.58 18.86
N GLY A 166 -9.19 -8.42 19.80
CA GLY A 166 -7.75 -8.52 19.54
C GLY A 166 -7.24 -7.58 18.44
N GLY A 167 -7.83 -6.40 18.29
CA GLY A 167 -7.52 -5.46 17.21
C GLY A 167 -6.05 -5.00 17.15
N TYR A 168 -5.48 -4.98 15.94
CA TYR A 168 -4.10 -4.55 15.67
C TYR A 168 -3.96 -4.01 14.24
N ILE A 169 -2.84 -3.36 13.95
CA ILE A 169 -2.47 -2.97 12.58
C ILE A 169 -1.77 -4.15 11.91
N GLN A 170 -2.29 -4.62 10.79
CA GLN A 170 -1.62 -5.57 9.91
C GLN A 170 -0.97 -4.79 8.76
N VAL A 171 0.31 -5.07 8.54
CA VAL A 171 1.09 -4.55 7.43
C VAL A 171 1.52 -5.73 6.55
N THR A 172 1.24 -5.64 5.27
CA THR A 172 1.83 -6.53 4.26
C THR A 172 2.63 -5.69 3.29
N MET A 173 3.92 -5.98 3.17
CA MET A 173 4.81 -5.32 2.23
C MET A 173 5.41 -6.31 1.25
N GLU A 174 5.39 -5.98 -0.03
CA GLU A 174 6.08 -6.76 -1.07
C GLU A 174 7.07 -5.88 -1.80
N MET A 175 8.35 -6.20 -1.64
CA MET A 175 9.47 -5.42 -2.17
C MET A 175 10.08 -6.10 -3.39
N HIS A 176 10.66 -5.30 -4.29
CA HIS A 176 11.40 -5.80 -5.43
C HIS A 176 12.75 -6.43 -5.01
N ASN A 177 13.07 -7.61 -5.56
CA ASN A 177 14.28 -8.39 -5.27
C ASN A 177 15.56 -7.92 -6.01
N GLY A 178 15.51 -6.76 -6.68
CA GLY A 178 16.55 -6.32 -7.63
C GLY A 178 17.93 -6.06 -7.03
N ASN A 179 17.99 -5.30 -5.94
CA ASN A 179 19.25 -4.75 -5.42
C ASN A 179 19.69 -5.35 -4.08
N SER A 180 19.07 -6.45 -3.64
CA SER A 180 19.31 -7.12 -2.35
C SER A 180 19.12 -6.25 -1.09
N MET A 181 18.69 -4.99 -1.24
CA MET A 181 18.35 -4.12 -0.13
C MET A 181 16.84 -4.18 0.11
N LEU A 182 16.46 -4.63 1.29
CA LEU A 182 15.10 -4.48 1.76
C LEU A 182 14.98 -3.10 2.39
N GLY A 183 14.03 -2.31 1.90
CA GLY A 183 13.64 -1.06 2.55
C GLY A 183 13.17 -1.32 3.98
N GLY A 184 13.03 -0.26 4.77
CA GLY A 184 12.56 -0.35 6.14
C GLY A 184 11.39 0.60 6.37
N PRO A 185 10.26 0.14 6.93
CA PRO A 185 9.20 1.04 7.37
C PRO A 185 9.72 1.93 8.51
N HIS A 186 9.43 3.23 8.44
CA HIS A 186 9.69 4.15 9.53
C HIS A 186 8.40 4.45 10.29
N ILE A 187 8.41 4.24 11.60
CA ILE A 187 7.32 4.69 12.48
C ILE A 187 7.86 5.84 13.32
N ASP A 188 7.39 7.05 13.04
CA ASP A 188 7.81 8.22 13.79
C ASP A 188 7.24 8.23 15.23
N THR A 189 7.76 9.12 16.06
CA THR A 189 7.32 9.23 17.47
C THR A 189 5.85 9.64 17.60
N ASN A 190 5.29 10.37 16.65
CA ASN A 190 3.89 10.77 16.68
C ASN A 190 2.97 9.57 16.41
N ALA A 191 3.25 8.80 15.36
CA ALA A 191 2.55 7.57 15.03
C ALA A 191 2.60 6.56 16.19
N LEU A 192 3.77 6.38 16.81
CA LEU A 192 3.90 5.52 18.00
C LEU A 192 2.99 5.94 19.17
N LYS A 193 2.89 7.25 19.44
CA LYS A 193 1.99 7.78 20.49
C LYS A 193 0.52 7.52 20.15
N ARG A 194 0.12 7.81 18.92
CA ARG A 194 -1.26 7.58 18.44
C ARG A 194 -1.66 6.11 18.53
N MET A 195 -0.76 5.21 18.10
CA MET A 195 -0.95 3.76 18.24
C MET A 195 -1.09 3.35 19.72
N SER A 196 -0.19 3.83 20.58
CA SER A 196 -0.23 3.56 22.02
C SER A 196 -1.53 4.06 22.66
N ASP A 197 -2.01 5.24 22.29
CA ASP A 197 -3.25 5.83 22.81
C ASP A 197 -4.49 5.01 22.44
N LEU A 198 -4.47 4.33 21.29
CA LEU A 198 -5.51 3.42 20.83
C LEU A 198 -5.33 1.98 21.33
N GLY A 199 -4.19 1.66 21.96
CA GLY A 199 -3.86 0.31 22.42
C GLY A 199 -3.45 -0.65 21.29
N LEU A 200 -2.97 -0.12 20.16
CA LEU A 200 -2.67 -0.89 18.95
C LEU A 200 -1.29 -1.56 19.01
N GLY A 201 -1.25 -2.85 18.67
CA GLY A 201 -0.05 -3.51 18.16
C GLY A 201 0.08 -3.34 16.65
N ILE A 202 1.25 -3.71 16.12
CA ILE A 202 1.50 -3.77 14.67
C ILE A 202 2.21 -5.07 14.31
N ASN A 203 1.78 -5.71 13.23
CA ASN A 203 2.37 -6.92 12.69
C ASN A 203 2.86 -6.67 11.26
N PHE A 204 4.08 -7.09 10.95
CA PHE A 204 4.67 -6.94 9.62
C PHE A 204 4.83 -8.30 8.94
N ASP A 205 4.23 -8.43 7.77
CA ASP A 205 4.46 -9.53 6.83
C ASP A 205 5.24 -8.98 5.64
N LEU A 206 6.52 -9.31 5.55
CA LEU A 206 7.45 -8.77 4.57
C LEU A 206 7.84 -9.87 3.58
N CYS A 207 7.57 -9.62 2.30
CA CYS A 207 7.87 -10.52 1.20
C CYS A 207 8.74 -9.83 0.14
N VAL A 208 9.46 -10.65 -0.63
CA VAL A 208 10.22 -10.21 -1.79
C VAL A 208 9.69 -10.88 -3.04
N GLY A 209 9.55 -10.09 -4.11
CA GLY A 209 9.07 -10.52 -5.42
C GLY A 209 9.96 -10.00 -6.53
N GLY A 210 9.68 -10.40 -7.77
CA GLY A 210 10.43 -9.96 -8.93
C GLY A 210 11.76 -10.67 -9.18
N LYS A 211 12.29 -10.43 -10.37
CA LYS A 211 13.59 -10.91 -10.82
C LYS A 211 14.70 -9.99 -10.33
N SER A 212 15.86 -10.56 -10.02
CA SER A 212 17.08 -9.78 -9.83
C SER A 212 17.51 -9.11 -11.13
N PHE A 213 18.25 -8.01 -11.04
CA PHE A 213 18.92 -7.42 -12.19
C PHE A 213 19.93 -8.40 -12.79
N LYS A 214 20.20 -8.25 -14.08
CA LYS A 214 21.25 -9.02 -14.76
C LYS A 214 22.60 -8.36 -14.51
N ASP A 215 23.63 -9.20 -14.40
CA ASP A 215 25.04 -8.79 -14.32
C ASP A 215 25.57 -8.28 -15.67
#